data_AF-A0A7W0X0R6-F1
#
_entry.id   AF-A0A7W0X0R6-F1
#
_cell.length_a   1.000
_cell.length_b   1.000
_cell.length_c   1.000
_cell.angle_alpha   90.00
_cell.angle_beta   90.00
_cell.angle_gamma   90.00
#
_symmetry.space_group_name_H-M   'P 1'
#
loop_
_entity.id
_entity.type
_entity.pdbx_description
1 polymer ?
#
loop_
_entity_poly.entity_id
_entity_poly.type
_entity_poly.pdbx_seq_one_letter_code
_entity_poly.pdbx_strand_id
1 'polypeptide(L)'
;MRHLLLICVVACSHSQPAKPAAPAPAPVTAAAPEAERFDEKVRADFFDGLRGDTAAMDRAMKACDEALAKNPRDPEAMVWHGAGVVGRASIAFRAGDRAKGIELYTKGLAEMDAAVVIAPNHVGVRIPRGAVVLAMAPFVPEPERTKLLERGIADYETTYAVQKHEFQELTLHSREQLLYGLVDGYANLGKADKATEMFARMKREAAGSELLPRAEKRARGEAVDGPAPCEQCHR
;
A
#
# COMPACT_ATOMS: atom_id res chain seq x y z
N MET A 1 -5.31 -27.79 -84.37
CA MET A 1 -5.33 -29.03 -83.57
C MET A 1 -4.64 -28.75 -82.25
N ARG A 2 -5.35 -28.94 -81.13
CA ARG A 2 -4.86 -28.86 -79.75
C ARG A 2 -3.79 -29.92 -79.51
N HIS A 3 -2.74 -29.61 -78.75
CA HIS A 3 -2.32 -30.41 -77.60
C HIS A 3 -1.48 -29.58 -76.61
N LEU A 4 -2.01 -29.46 -75.39
CA LEU A 4 -1.36 -29.03 -74.15
C LEU A 4 -0.34 -30.09 -73.72
N LEU A 5 0.81 -29.67 -73.19
CA LEU A 5 1.61 -30.47 -72.27
C LEU A 5 1.79 -29.71 -70.96
N LEU A 6 1.27 -30.32 -69.88
CA LEU A 6 1.29 -29.86 -68.50
C LEU A 6 2.47 -30.56 -67.81
N ILE A 7 3.40 -29.81 -67.20
CA ILE A 7 4.46 -30.37 -66.35
C ILE A 7 4.12 -30.06 -64.89
N CYS A 8 3.93 -31.12 -64.10
CA CYS A 8 3.69 -31.09 -62.66
C CYS A 8 4.98 -30.73 -61.90
N VAL A 9 4.86 -29.79 -60.96
CA VAL A 9 5.86 -29.48 -59.93
C VAL A 9 5.62 -30.42 -58.74
N VAL A 10 6.65 -31.18 -58.35
CA VAL A 10 6.64 -32.03 -57.15
C VAL A 10 7.14 -31.18 -55.97
N ALA A 11 6.26 -30.88 -55.02
CA ALA A 11 6.60 -30.26 -53.75
C ALA A 11 6.94 -31.35 -52.71
N CYS A 12 8.15 -31.29 -52.12
CA CYS A 12 8.52 -32.09 -50.95
C CYS A 12 7.93 -31.46 -49.69
N SER A 13 6.91 -32.09 -49.11
CA SER A 13 6.34 -31.72 -47.80
C SER A 13 7.19 -32.29 -46.67
N HIS A 14 7.83 -31.42 -45.88
CA HIS A 14 8.43 -31.78 -44.59
C HIS A 14 7.31 -31.82 -43.53
N SER A 15 6.99 -32.99 -43.00
CA SER A 15 6.10 -33.14 -41.85
C SER A 15 6.81 -32.73 -40.57
N GLN A 16 6.32 -31.68 -39.89
CA GLN A 16 6.70 -31.37 -38.51
C GLN A 16 5.99 -32.33 -37.54
N PRO A 17 6.67 -32.85 -36.51
CA PRO A 17 6.02 -33.64 -35.46
C PRO A 17 5.11 -32.75 -34.60
N ALA A 18 3.97 -33.31 -34.19
CA ALA A 18 2.97 -32.63 -33.39
C ALA A 18 3.51 -32.20 -32.01
N LYS A 19 3.22 -30.96 -31.63
CA LYS A 19 3.50 -30.39 -30.31
C LYS A 19 2.67 -31.14 -29.24
N PRO A 20 3.26 -31.67 -28.16
CA PRO A 20 2.51 -32.37 -27.13
C PRO A 20 1.48 -31.42 -26.47
N ALA A 21 0.27 -31.93 -26.28
CA ALA A 21 -0.81 -31.22 -25.62
C ALA A 21 -0.44 -30.91 -24.16
N ALA A 22 -0.74 -29.68 -23.73
CA ALA A 22 -0.57 -29.29 -22.34
C ALA A 22 -1.51 -30.11 -21.43
N PRO A 23 -1.05 -30.52 -20.23
CA PRO A 23 -1.90 -31.24 -19.30
C PRO A 23 -3.09 -30.38 -18.85
N ALA A 24 -4.25 -31.02 -18.69
CA ALA A 24 -5.46 -30.38 -18.19
C ALA A 24 -5.21 -29.78 -16.78
N PRO A 25 -5.78 -28.59 -16.48
CA PRO A 25 -5.64 -27.99 -15.16
C PRO A 25 -6.27 -28.89 -14.10
N ALA A 26 -5.55 -29.08 -12.98
CA ALA A 26 -6.06 -29.79 -11.82
C ALA A 26 -7.32 -29.09 -11.27
N PRO A 27 -8.27 -29.83 -10.69
CA PRO A 27 -9.46 -29.25 -10.08
C PRO A 27 -9.05 -28.29 -8.96
N VAL A 28 -9.49 -27.04 -9.07
CA VAL A 28 -9.33 -26.02 -8.03
C VAL A 28 -10.18 -26.43 -6.85
N THR A 29 -9.55 -26.98 -5.80
CA THR A 29 -10.18 -27.14 -4.49
C THR A 29 -10.69 -25.78 -4.02
N ALA A 30 -11.98 -25.73 -3.65
CA ALA A 30 -12.60 -24.53 -3.11
C ALA A 30 -11.77 -23.99 -1.92
N ALA A 31 -11.42 -22.71 -1.98
CA ALA A 31 -10.70 -22.01 -0.93
C ALA A 31 -11.48 -22.08 0.38
N ALA A 32 -10.77 -22.33 1.48
CA ALA A 32 -11.30 -22.16 2.82
C ALA A 32 -11.81 -20.71 3.01
N PRO A 33 -12.82 -20.46 3.86
CA PRO A 33 -13.27 -19.11 4.14
C PRO A 33 -12.08 -18.26 4.61
N GLU A 34 -11.89 -17.12 3.95
CA GLU A 34 -10.82 -16.18 4.23
C GLU A 34 -10.91 -15.77 5.71
N ALA A 35 -9.88 -16.09 6.49
CA ALA A 35 -9.82 -15.65 7.87
C ALA A 35 -9.91 -14.11 7.89
N GLU A 36 -10.79 -13.57 8.73
CA GLU A 36 -10.95 -12.12 8.92
C GLU A 36 -9.57 -11.47 9.07
N ARG A 37 -9.26 -10.54 8.16
CA ARG A 37 -7.93 -9.92 8.07
C ARG A 37 -7.65 -9.15 9.34
N PHE A 38 -6.43 -9.22 9.85
CA PHE A 38 -6.11 -8.57 11.14
C PHE A 38 -6.37 -7.06 11.09
N ASP A 39 -6.10 -6.44 9.94
CA ASP A 39 -6.40 -5.02 9.71
C ASP A 39 -7.87 -4.64 9.92
N GLU A 40 -8.83 -5.51 9.62
CA GLU A 40 -10.27 -5.22 9.78
C GLU A 40 -10.65 -5.06 11.26
N LYS A 41 -9.91 -5.73 12.15
CA LYS A 41 -10.14 -5.70 13.61
C LYS A 41 -9.65 -4.43 14.27
N VAL A 42 -8.58 -3.84 13.74
CA VAL A 42 -7.85 -2.76 14.43
C VAL A 42 -7.91 -1.42 13.71
N ARG A 43 -8.15 -1.40 12.39
CA ARG A 43 -8.01 -0.20 11.56
C ARG A 43 -8.86 0.97 12.05
N ALA A 44 -10.14 0.75 12.31
CA ALA A 44 -11.07 1.82 12.70
C ALA A 44 -10.62 2.46 14.02
N ASP A 45 -10.41 1.64 15.05
CA ASP A 45 -9.97 2.08 16.36
C ASP A 45 -8.59 2.79 16.31
N PHE A 46 -7.68 2.34 15.44
CA PHE A 46 -6.41 3.05 15.21
C PHE A 46 -6.59 4.45 14.64
N PHE A 47 -7.42 4.60 13.60
CA PHE A 47 -7.68 5.91 13.00
C PHE A 47 -8.39 6.85 13.97
N ASP A 48 -9.36 6.35 14.75
CA ASP A 48 -10.01 7.12 15.81
C ASP A 48 -9.00 7.56 16.88
N GLY A 49 -8.12 6.64 17.27
CA GLY A 49 -7.04 6.92 18.21
C GLY A 49 -6.04 7.96 17.74
N LEU A 50 -5.66 7.93 16.46
CA LEU A 50 -4.78 8.94 15.86
C LEU A 50 -5.44 10.34 15.82
N ARG A 51 -6.77 10.40 15.78
CA ARG A 51 -7.55 11.66 15.90
C ARG A 51 -7.78 12.10 17.35
N GLY A 52 -7.36 11.31 18.34
CA GLY A 52 -7.40 11.67 19.75
C GLY A 52 -8.34 10.81 20.61
N ASP A 53 -9.05 9.83 20.05
CA ASP A 53 -9.80 8.86 20.87
C ASP A 53 -8.86 7.86 21.53
N THR A 54 -8.32 8.24 22.69
CA THR A 54 -7.41 7.39 23.46
C THR A 54 -8.00 6.03 23.83
N ALA A 55 -9.32 5.92 24.01
CA ALA A 55 -9.96 4.65 24.34
C ALA A 55 -10.00 3.71 23.13
N ALA A 56 -10.24 4.24 21.93
CA ALA A 56 -10.11 3.50 20.68
C ALA A 56 -8.66 3.04 20.46
N MET A 57 -7.69 3.94 20.64
CA MET A 57 -6.26 3.57 20.57
C MET A 57 -5.93 2.43 21.53
N ASP A 58 -6.40 2.47 22.77
CA ASP A 58 -6.12 1.41 23.75
C ASP A 58 -6.77 0.07 23.39
N ARG A 59 -7.97 0.06 22.80
CA ARG A 59 -8.58 -1.17 22.27
C ARG A 59 -7.78 -1.76 21.11
N ALA A 60 -7.37 -0.94 20.14
CA ALA A 60 -6.55 -1.40 19.02
C ALA A 60 -5.19 -1.95 19.49
N MET A 61 -4.54 -1.26 20.43
CA MET A 61 -3.28 -1.71 21.02
C MET A 61 -3.45 -3.05 21.75
N LYS A 62 -4.51 -3.20 22.53
CA LYS A 62 -4.81 -4.47 23.21
C LYS A 62 -5.00 -5.62 22.23
N ALA A 63 -5.69 -5.41 21.11
CA ALA A 63 -5.85 -6.43 20.08
C ALA A 63 -4.49 -6.83 19.45
N CYS A 64 -3.59 -5.87 19.26
CA CYS A 64 -2.23 -6.15 18.81
C CYS A 64 -1.43 -6.94 19.86
N ASP A 65 -1.50 -6.55 21.14
CA ASP A 65 -0.83 -7.26 22.23
C ASP A 65 -1.30 -8.72 22.34
N GLU A 66 -2.60 -8.96 22.22
CA GLU A 66 -3.17 -10.31 22.24
C GLU A 66 -2.74 -11.16 21.02
N ALA A 67 -2.61 -10.56 19.84
CA ALA A 67 -2.09 -11.23 18.66
C ALA A 67 -0.60 -11.56 18.80
N LEU A 68 0.21 -10.59 19.28
CA LEU A 68 1.65 -10.76 19.50
C LEU A 68 1.96 -11.73 20.64
N ALA A 69 1.10 -11.84 21.65
CA ALA A 69 1.24 -12.87 22.68
C ALA A 69 1.09 -14.30 22.12
N LYS A 70 0.25 -14.48 21.08
CA LYS A 70 0.05 -15.76 20.40
C LYS A 70 1.13 -16.04 19.36
N ASN A 71 1.52 -15.01 18.62
CA ASN A 71 2.58 -15.06 17.62
C ASN A 71 3.43 -13.78 17.68
N PRO A 72 4.56 -13.80 18.40
CA PRO A 72 5.42 -12.62 18.57
C PRO A 72 6.07 -12.09 17.28
N ARG A 73 5.94 -12.83 16.17
CA ARG A 73 6.46 -12.47 14.85
C ARG A 73 5.35 -12.31 13.82
N ASP A 74 4.11 -12.10 14.25
CA ASP A 74 3.00 -11.77 13.36
C ASP A 74 3.25 -10.39 12.73
N PRO A 75 3.52 -10.30 11.42
CA PRO A 75 3.94 -9.05 10.82
C PRO A 75 2.81 -8.01 10.73
N GLU A 76 1.55 -8.44 10.62
CA GLU A 76 0.42 -7.50 10.63
C GLU A 76 0.22 -6.93 12.05
N ALA A 77 0.25 -7.76 13.08
CA ALA A 77 0.13 -7.27 14.45
C ALA A 77 1.31 -6.34 14.82
N MET A 78 2.53 -6.67 14.41
CA MET A 78 3.72 -5.84 14.64
C MET A 78 3.60 -4.46 13.98
N VAL A 79 3.15 -4.38 12.72
CA VAL A 79 3.06 -3.08 12.05
C VAL A 79 2.00 -2.18 12.68
N TRP A 80 0.87 -2.76 13.05
CA TRP A 80 -0.23 -2.02 13.68
C TRP A 80 0.13 -1.60 15.10
N HIS A 81 0.76 -2.48 15.88
CA HIS A 81 1.31 -2.12 17.19
C HIS A 81 2.33 -0.97 17.07
N GLY A 82 3.29 -1.09 16.14
CA GLY A 82 4.27 -0.04 15.87
C GLY A 82 3.64 1.31 15.48
N ALA A 83 2.58 1.29 14.65
CA ALA A 83 1.79 2.47 14.31
C ALA A 83 1.15 3.12 15.55
N GLY A 84 0.60 2.31 16.46
CA GLY A 84 0.06 2.80 17.73
C GLY A 84 1.09 3.39 18.68
N VAL A 85 2.27 2.76 18.78
CA VAL A 85 3.40 3.29 19.55
C VAL A 85 3.81 4.67 19.01
N VAL A 86 3.88 4.83 17.69
CA VAL A 86 4.08 6.13 17.03
C VAL A 86 2.95 7.12 17.35
N GLY A 87 1.69 6.69 17.31
CA GLY A 87 0.54 7.52 17.69
C GLY A 87 0.68 8.06 19.11
N ARG A 88 1.11 7.21 20.06
CA ARG A 88 1.43 7.61 21.44
C ARG A 88 2.63 8.55 21.51
N ALA A 89 3.62 8.41 20.63
CA ALA A 89 4.72 9.37 20.52
C ALA A 89 4.21 10.78 20.20
N SER A 90 3.25 10.88 19.26
CA SER A 90 2.59 12.15 18.90
C SER A 90 1.88 12.80 20.10
N ILE A 91 1.22 12.00 20.94
CA ILE A 91 0.60 12.46 22.19
C ILE A 91 1.66 13.00 23.16
N ALA A 92 2.76 12.26 23.37
CA ALA A 92 3.85 12.68 24.25
C ALA A 92 4.50 14.00 23.78
N PHE A 93 4.74 14.16 22.48
CA PHE A 93 5.25 15.41 21.92
C PHE A 93 4.31 16.59 22.14
N ARG A 94 2.99 16.40 21.96
CA ARG A 94 1.98 17.45 22.24
C ARG A 94 1.94 17.84 23.72
N ALA A 95 2.21 16.90 24.62
CA ALA A 95 2.30 17.14 26.06
C ALA A 95 3.63 17.79 26.49
N GLY A 96 4.58 18.01 25.57
CA GLY A 96 5.90 18.57 25.87
C GLY A 96 6.92 17.56 26.38
N ASP A 97 6.55 16.28 26.53
CA ASP A 97 7.47 15.21 26.92
C ASP A 97 8.27 14.71 25.71
N ARG A 98 9.28 15.50 25.35
CA ARG A 98 10.14 15.21 24.20
C ARG A 98 10.91 13.91 24.35
N ALA A 99 11.38 13.60 25.56
CA ALA A 99 12.17 12.40 25.81
C ALA A 99 11.32 11.15 25.54
N LYS A 100 10.10 11.11 26.08
CA LYS A 100 9.17 10.00 25.84
C LYS A 100 8.71 9.93 24.39
N GLY A 101 8.47 11.08 23.76
CA GLY A 101 8.14 11.17 22.35
C GLY A 101 9.21 10.51 21.46
N ILE A 102 10.48 10.82 21.69
CA ILE A 102 11.61 10.24 20.91
C ILE A 102 11.73 8.72 21.14
N GLU A 103 11.60 8.26 22.39
CA GLU A 103 11.63 6.84 22.74
C GLU A 103 10.55 6.06 21.98
N LEU A 104 9.30 6.52 22.07
CA LEU A 104 8.15 5.87 21.42
C LEU A 104 8.27 5.93 19.89
N TYR A 105 8.63 7.09 19.34
CA TYR A 105 8.85 7.25 17.89
C TYR A 105 9.86 6.22 17.36
N THR A 106 11.02 6.13 18.01
CA THR A 106 12.10 5.24 17.59
C THR A 106 11.67 3.78 17.70
N LYS A 107 11.01 3.41 18.81
CA LYS A 107 10.50 2.06 19.02
C LYS A 107 9.47 1.66 17.96
N GLY A 108 8.46 2.50 17.73
CA GLY A 108 7.38 2.20 16.80
C GLY A 108 7.86 2.09 15.34
N LEU A 109 8.79 2.95 14.92
CA LEU A 109 9.42 2.81 13.59
C LEU A 109 10.22 1.52 13.46
N ALA A 110 11.03 1.18 14.47
CA ALA A 110 11.83 -0.05 14.44
C ALA A 110 10.96 -1.31 14.37
N GLU A 111 9.80 -1.31 15.04
CA GLU A 111 8.87 -2.41 15.01
C GLU A 111 8.18 -2.58 13.65
N MET A 112 7.70 -1.48 13.05
CA MET A 112 7.15 -1.50 11.69
C MET A 112 8.21 -1.91 10.65
N ASP A 113 9.46 -1.52 10.84
CA ASP A 113 10.56 -1.96 9.97
C ASP A 113 10.82 -3.46 10.09
N ALA A 114 10.79 -4.01 11.31
CA ALA A 114 10.91 -5.44 11.54
C ALA A 114 9.76 -6.23 10.90
N ALA A 115 8.53 -5.70 10.93
CA ALA A 115 7.37 -6.30 10.26
C ALA A 115 7.60 -6.42 8.74
N VAL A 116 8.14 -5.38 8.11
CA VAL A 116 8.47 -5.42 6.67
C VAL A 116 9.63 -6.37 6.36
N VAL A 117 10.62 -6.50 7.24
CA VAL A 117 11.67 -7.52 7.07
C VAL A 117 11.08 -8.93 7.08
N ILE A 118 10.10 -9.20 7.95
CA ILE A 118 9.43 -10.50 8.04
C ILE A 118 8.56 -10.77 6.80
N ALA A 119 7.83 -9.76 6.33
CA ALA A 119 6.84 -9.91 5.27
C ALA A 119 6.94 -8.81 4.21
N PRO A 120 8.00 -8.82 3.38
CA PRO A 120 8.36 -7.69 2.52
C PRO A 120 7.37 -7.40 1.39
N ASN A 121 6.52 -8.35 1.01
CA ASN A 121 5.52 -8.15 -0.05
C ASN A 121 4.08 -8.18 0.49
N HIS A 122 3.92 -8.15 1.82
CA HIS A 122 2.60 -8.28 2.43
C HIS A 122 1.86 -6.94 2.44
N VAL A 123 0.75 -6.87 1.71
CA VAL A 123 -0.04 -5.64 1.55
C VAL A 123 -0.56 -5.12 2.89
N GLY A 124 -1.04 -6.00 3.77
CA GLY A 124 -1.47 -5.66 5.14
C GLY A 124 -0.35 -5.15 6.05
N VAL A 125 0.92 -5.21 5.60
CA VAL A 125 2.07 -4.64 6.31
C VAL A 125 2.52 -3.33 5.66
N ARG A 126 2.63 -3.33 4.33
CA ARG A 126 3.12 -2.19 3.55
C ARG A 126 2.17 -1.00 3.61
N ILE A 127 0.86 -1.22 3.44
CA ILE A 127 -0.12 -0.13 3.47
C ILE A 127 -0.11 0.62 4.81
N PRO A 128 -0.28 -0.02 5.98
CA PRO A 128 -0.33 0.72 7.24
C PRO A 128 1.00 1.43 7.56
N ARG A 129 2.16 0.79 7.31
CA ARG A 129 3.45 1.48 7.51
C ARG A 129 3.57 2.69 6.60
N GLY A 130 3.27 2.53 5.32
CA GLY A 130 3.33 3.61 4.33
C GLY A 130 2.42 4.79 4.70
N ALA A 131 1.18 4.51 5.12
CA ALA A 131 0.24 5.53 5.57
C ALA A 131 0.77 6.31 6.78
N VAL A 132 1.26 5.61 7.79
CA VAL A 132 1.75 6.21 9.04
C VAL A 132 2.96 7.10 8.78
N VAL A 133 3.99 6.60 8.07
CA VAL A 133 5.22 7.38 7.86
C VAL A 133 4.99 8.59 6.94
N LEU A 134 4.11 8.48 5.94
CA LEU A 134 3.73 9.63 5.10
C LEU A 134 2.96 10.69 5.92
N ALA A 135 2.05 10.28 6.79
CA ALA A 135 1.31 11.19 7.66
C ALA A 135 2.22 11.90 8.68
N MET A 136 3.29 11.24 9.13
CA MET A 136 4.25 11.82 10.07
C MET A 136 5.26 12.77 9.43
N ALA A 137 5.61 12.54 8.16
CA ALA A 137 6.69 13.25 7.50
C ALA A 137 6.64 14.80 7.60
N PRO A 138 5.46 15.47 7.53
CA PRO A 138 5.37 16.91 7.69
C PRO A 138 5.79 17.45 9.07
N PHE A 139 5.84 16.60 10.09
CA PHE A 139 6.08 17.00 11.49
C PHE A 139 7.50 16.73 11.98
N VAL A 140 8.36 16.14 11.14
CA VAL A 140 9.77 15.88 11.47
C VAL A 140 10.69 16.79 10.65
N PRO A 141 11.86 17.20 11.19
CA PRO A 141 12.81 18.00 10.45
C PRO A 141 13.59 17.17 9.41
N GLU A 142 14.27 17.85 8.49
CA GLU A 142 15.28 17.19 7.64
C GLU A 142 16.49 16.72 8.48
N PRO A 143 17.18 15.63 8.09
CA PRO A 143 16.94 14.78 6.91
C PRO A 143 15.90 13.69 7.13
N GLU A 144 15.27 13.62 8.30
CA GLU A 144 14.35 12.54 8.67
C GLU A 144 13.06 12.58 7.85
N ARG A 145 12.54 13.78 7.58
CA ARG A 145 11.38 13.98 6.69
C ARG A 145 11.57 13.32 5.33
N THR A 146 12.70 13.56 4.67
CA THR A 146 13.02 12.91 3.38
C THR A 146 13.01 11.39 3.50
N LYS A 147 13.63 10.83 4.54
CA LYS A 147 13.67 9.36 4.75
C LYS A 147 12.28 8.76 4.95
N LEU A 148 11.40 9.43 5.72
CA LEU A 148 10.03 8.94 5.91
C LEU A 148 9.22 8.97 4.61
N LEU A 149 9.36 10.04 3.82
CA LEU A 149 8.71 10.13 2.51
C LEU A 149 9.19 9.02 1.56
N GLU A 150 10.50 8.83 1.44
CA GLU A 150 11.07 7.75 0.61
C GLU A 150 10.59 6.36 1.05
N ARG A 151 10.55 6.12 2.37
CA ARG A 151 10.07 4.86 2.94
C ARG A 151 8.60 4.62 2.62
N GLY A 152 7.75 5.61 2.85
CA GLY A 152 6.31 5.48 2.63
C GLY A 152 5.95 5.32 1.15
N ILE A 153 6.64 6.05 0.27
CA ILE A 153 6.50 5.86 -1.17
C ILE A 153 6.92 4.45 -1.57
N ALA A 154 8.06 3.95 -1.09
CA ALA A 154 8.51 2.59 -1.41
C ALA A 154 7.51 1.51 -0.96
N ASP A 155 6.82 1.71 0.17
CA ASP A 155 5.75 0.81 0.61
C ASP A 155 4.56 0.81 -0.33
N TYR A 156 4.13 1.99 -0.79
CA TYR A 156 3.02 2.12 -1.71
C TYR A 156 3.35 1.63 -3.11
N GLU A 157 4.58 1.85 -3.59
CA GLU A 157 5.06 1.29 -4.86
C GLU A 157 5.12 -0.24 -4.81
N THR A 158 5.61 -0.81 -3.71
CA THR A 158 5.63 -2.27 -3.51
C THR A 158 4.20 -2.82 -3.50
N THR A 159 3.29 -2.15 -2.78
CA THR A 159 1.87 -2.53 -2.73
C THR A 159 1.25 -2.52 -4.12
N TYR A 160 1.45 -1.43 -4.87
CA TYR A 160 0.95 -1.32 -6.24
C TYR A 160 1.51 -2.43 -7.14
N ALA A 161 2.80 -2.74 -7.03
CA ALA A 161 3.44 -3.79 -7.81
C ALA A 161 2.86 -5.17 -7.50
N VAL A 162 2.63 -5.50 -6.23
CA VAL A 162 2.03 -6.76 -5.78
C VAL A 162 0.59 -6.91 -6.31
N GLN A 163 -0.21 -5.85 -6.22
CA GLN A 163 -1.62 -5.89 -6.59
C GLN A 163 -1.88 -5.57 -8.07
N LYS A 164 -0.85 -5.31 -8.87
CA LYS A 164 -0.98 -4.71 -10.22
C LYS A 164 -1.95 -5.48 -11.14
N HIS A 165 -1.95 -6.81 -11.06
CA HIS A 165 -2.76 -7.67 -11.93
C HIS A 165 -4.25 -7.63 -11.62
N GLU A 166 -4.59 -7.48 -10.34
CA GLU A 166 -5.96 -7.41 -9.82
C GLU A 166 -6.35 -5.98 -9.42
N PHE A 167 -5.50 -4.99 -9.76
CA PHE A 167 -5.65 -3.63 -9.23
C PHE A 167 -7.01 -3.02 -9.58
N GLN A 168 -7.60 -3.38 -10.72
CA GLN A 168 -8.93 -2.90 -11.14
C GLN A 168 -10.09 -3.58 -10.40
N GLU A 169 -9.86 -4.70 -9.74
CA GLU A 169 -10.85 -5.45 -8.95
C GLU A 169 -10.92 -4.94 -7.51
N LEU A 170 -9.90 -4.19 -7.07
CA LEU A 170 -9.91 -3.51 -5.78
C LEU A 170 -11.02 -2.46 -5.71
N THR A 171 -11.50 -2.22 -4.50
CA THR A 171 -12.48 -1.15 -4.24
C THR A 171 -11.94 0.21 -4.71
N LEU A 172 -12.84 1.11 -5.11
CA LEU A 172 -12.45 2.48 -5.48
C LEU A 172 -11.61 3.14 -4.37
N HIS A 173 -12.03 2.96 -3.12
CA HIS A 173 -11.33 3.47 -1.94
C HIS A 173 -9.89 2.97 -1.83
N SER A 174 -9.65 1.67 -2.01
CA SER A 174 -8.29 1.12 -1.96
C SER A 174 -7.40 1.68 -3.07
N ARG A 175 -7.94 1.79 -4.30
CA ARG A 175 -7.19 2.30 -5.46
C ARG A 175 -6.87 3.78 -5.31
N GLU A 176 -7.85 4.59 -4.93
CA GLU A 176 -7.67 6.03 -4.83
C GLU A 176 -6.70 6.43 -3.71
N GLN A 177 -6.76 5.76 -2.56
CA GLN A 177 -5.88 6.08 -1.43
C GLN A 177 -4.42 5.74 -1.74
N LEU A 178 -4.19 4.57 -2.37
CA LEU A 178 -2.85 4.18 -2.77
C LEU A 178 -2.25 5.17 -3.78
N LEU A 179 -3.01 5.48 -4.85
CA LEU A 179 -2.52 6.37 -5.90
C LEU A 179 -2.40 7.82 -5.41
N TYR A 180 -3.33 8.29 -4.59
CA TYR A 180 -3.22 9.62 -3.97
C TYR A 180 -1.97 9.71 -3.10
N GLY A 181 -1.68 8.70 -2.28
CA GLY A 181 -0.49 8.70 -1.44
C GLY A 181 0.82 8.72 -2.23
N LEU A 182 0.86 8.07 -3.39
CA LEU A 182 2.00 8.17 -4.30
C LEU A 182 2.12 9.58 -4.89
N VAL A 183 1.01 10.20 -5.33
CA VAL A 183 1.00 11.59 -5.81
C VAL A 183 1.50 12.55 -4.73
N ASP A 184 0.93 12.46 -3.53
CA ASP A 184 1.25 13.33 -2.40
C ASP A 184 2.70 13.14 -1.93
N GLY A 185 3.14 11.90 -1.76
CA GLY A 185 4.51 11.58 -1.37
C GLY A 185 5.54 12.11 -2.37
N TYR A 186 5.32 11.87 -3.67
CA TYR A 186 6.22 12.36 -4.70
C TYR A 186 6.26 13.89 -4.80
N ALA A 187 5.11 14.56 -4.65
CA ALA A 187 5.04 16.01 -4.61
C ALA A 187 5.82 16.57 -3.41
N ASN A 188 5.70 15.96 -2.24
CA ASN A 188 6.42 16.38 -1.02
C ASN A 188 7.95 16.18 -1.12
N LEU A 189 8.41 15.23 -1.93
CA LEU A 189 9.83 15.05 -2.27
C LEU A 189 10.34 15.98 -3.37
N GLY A 190 9.49 16.84 -3.95
CA GLY A 190 9.85 17.68 -5.09
C GLY A 190 10.02 16.90 -6.40
N LYS A 191 9.55 15.64 -6.47
CA LYS A 191 9.61 14.79 -7.67
C LYS A 191 8.38 15.03 -8.56
N ALA A 192 8.25 16.24 -9.11
CA ALA A 192 7.07 16.70 -9.84
C ALA A 192 6.67 15.80 -11.03
N ASP A 193 7.64 15.31 -11.79
CA ASP A 193 7.38 14.40 -12.92
C ASP A 193 6.72 13.10 -12.45
N LYS A 194 7.18 12.55 -11.32
CA LYS A 194 6.63 11.34 -10.72
C LYS A 194 5.23 11.57 -10.13
N ALA A 195 5.02 12.71 -9.46
CA ALA A 195 3.69 13.08 -8.98
C ALA A 195 2.69 13.21 -10.14
N THR A 196 3.11 13.81 -11.26
CA THR A 196 2.30 13.94 -12.49
C THR A 196 2.02 12.58 -13.13
N GLU A 197 3.02 11.70 -13.20
CA GLU A 197 2.87 10.32 -13.69
C GLU A 197 1.80 9.56 -12.89
N MET A 198 1.89 9.63 -11.55
CA MET A 198 0.96 8.95 -10.65
C MET A 198 -0.44 9.57 -10.70
N PHE A 199 -0.55 10.89 -10.86
CA PHE A 199 -1.85 11.54 -11.03
C PHE A 199 -2.51 11.13 -12.35
N ALA A 200 -1.75 11.06 -13.45
CA ALA A 200 -2.25 10.55 -14.71
C ALA A 200 -2.74 9.09 -14.59
N ARG A 201 -2.06 8.27 -13.77
CA ARG A 201 -2.53 6.93 -13.42
C ARG A 201 -3.82 6.94 -12.63
N MET A 202 -3.91 7.77 -11.59
CA MET A 202 -5.12 7.93 -10.76
C MET A 202 -6.36 8.27 -11.58
N LYS A 203 -6.24 9.17 -12.56
CA LYS A 203 -7.36 9.49 -13.47
C LYS A 203 -7.89 8.30 -14.26
N ARG A 204 -7.03 7.33 -14.59
CA ARG A 204 -7.41 6.13 -15.35
C ARG A 204 -7.89 5.01 -14.44
N GLU A 205 -7.14 4.75 -13.37
CA GLU A 205 -7.28 3.55 -12.55
C GLU A 205 -8.15 3.75 -11.31
N ALA A 206 -8.45 4.99 -10.95
CA ALA A 206 -9.37 5.38 -9.88
C ALA A 206 -10.35 6.46 -10.37
N ALA A 207 -10.87 6.30 -11.60
CA ALA A 207 -11.87 7.19 -12.17
C ALA A 207 -13.11 7.26 -11.25
N GLY A 208 -13.62 8.46 -11.01
CA GLY A 208 -14.71 8.72 -10.07
C GLY A 208 -14.25 8.99 -8.63
N SER A 209 -12.96 8.96 -8.34
CA SER A 209 -12.43 9.32 -7.03
C SER A 209 -12.68 10.79 -6.68
N GLU A 210 -13.19 11.03 -5.47
CA GLU A 210 -13.37 12.38 -4.91
C GLU A 210 -12.03 13.07 -4.59
N LEU A 211 -10.93 12.31 -4.57
CA LEU A 211 -9.59 12.81 -4.31
C LEU A 211 -8.91 13.41 -5.55
N LEU A 212 -9.47 13.24 -6.76
CA LEU A 212 -8.87 13.74 -8.00
C LEU A 212 -8.55 15.25 -7.97
N PRO A 213 -9.43 16.16 -7.51
CA PRO A 213 -9.10 17.58 -7.44
C PRO A 213 -7.93 17.87 -6.50
N ARG A 214 -7.85 17.15 -5.38
CA ARG A 214 -6.75 17.28 -4.41
C ARG A 214 -5.44 16.74 -4.97
N ALA A 215 -5.48 15.59 -5.64
CA ALA A 215 -4.34 14.98 -6.30
C ALA A 215 -3.78 15.90 -7.41
N GLU A 216 -4.67 16.55 -8.16
CA GLU A 216 -4.27 17.46 -9.22
C GLU A 216 -3.49 18.68 -8.70
N LYS A 217 -4.00 19.32 -7.63
CA LYS A 217 -3.30 20.41 -6.94
C LYS A 217 -1.90 19.96 -6.50
N ARG A 218 -1.81 18.79 -5.84
CA ARG A 218 -0.52 18.22 -5.42
C ARG A 218 0.44 17.96 -6.57
N ALA A 219 -0.04 17.39 -7.67
CA ALA A 219 0.79 17.13 -8.85
C ALA A 219 1.37 18.43 -9.46
N ARG A 220 0.67 19.56 -9.32
CA ARG A 220 1.15 20.90 -9.71
C ARG A 220 2.05 21.57 -8.65
N GLY A 221 2.33 20.89 -7.54
CA GLY A 221 3.11 21.44 -6.43
C GLY A 221 2.34 22.43 -5.57
N GLU A 222 1.02 22.51 -5.71
CA GLU A 222 0.18 23.42 -4.93
C GLU A 222 -0.06 22.86 -3.52
N ALA A 223 -0.22 23.78 -2.56
CA ALA A 223 -0.70 23.44 -1.24
C ALA A 223 -2.14 22.91 -1.31
N VAL A 224 -2.48 22.00 -0.39
CA VAL A 224 -3.84 21.50 -0.22
C VAL A 224 -4.23 21.64 1.24
N ASP A 225 -5.46 22.09 1.47
CA ASP A 225 -5.98 22.34 2.82
C ASP A 225 -6.55 21.07 3.44
N GLY A 226 -6.52 20.96 4.76
CA GLY A 226 -7.18 19.89 5.50
C GLY A 226 -6.39 18.57 5.62
N PRO A 227 -6.86 17.66 6.49
CA PRO A 227 -6.14 16.45 6.89
C PRO A 227 -5.91 15.49 5.72
N ALA A 228 -4.98 14.56 5.90
CA ALA A 228 -4.74 13.51 4.92
C ALA A 228 -6.04 12.72 4.63
N PRO A 229 -6.29 12.29 3.37
CA PRO A 229 -7.53 11.61 3.02
C PRO A 229 -7.88 10.37 3.85
N CYS A 230 -6.89 9.60 4.31
CA CYS A 230 -7.11 8.44 5.19
C CYS A 230 -7.85 8.83 6.49
N GLU A 231 -7.59 10.03 7.01
CA GLU A 231 -8.22 10.50 8.25
C GLU A 231 -9.69 10.89 8.05
N GLN A 232 -10.10 11.18 6.81
CA GLN A 232 -11.45 11.66 6.49
C GLN A 232 -12.44 10.52 6.21
N CYS A 233 -11.98 9.35 5.78
CA CYS A 233 -12.82 8.24 5.32
C CYS A 233 -13.27 7.25 6.41
N HIS A 234 -12.69 7.31 7.61
CA HIS A 234 -12.96 6.36 8.70
C HIS A 234 -13.62 7.04 9.91
N ARG A 235 -14.68 7.81 9.69
CA ARG A 235 -15.45 8.49 10.74
C ARG A 235 -16.64 7.65 11.21
#